data_AF-A0A960QYC1-F1
#
_entry.id   AF-A0A960QYC1-F1
#
_cell.length_a   1.000
_cell.length_b   1.000
_cell.length_c   1.000
_cell.angle_alpha   90.00
_cell.angle_beta   90.00
_cell.angle_gamma   90.00
#
_symmetry.space_group_name_H-M   'P 1'
#
loop_
_entity.id
_entity.type
_entity.pdbx_description
1 polymer ?
#
loop_
_entity_poly.entity_id
_entity_poly.type
_entity_poly.pdbx_seq_one_letter_code
_entity_poly.pdbx_strand_id
1 'polypeptide(L)'
;NSADNASLQWLERSLDDSSNRRLTIPEAFLATDSILNLLYSITDGLKIYPKLMETHLLEHLPYISTEILLAAAALQGKDRQKTHEQLRVLTFEATKQKKETGKAPDLLKTLLDALGFSEKALSDELKPEKLTGRAKQQVIAFLKLEVEPILEKHLTLETTIPTIEF
;
A
#
# COMPACT_ATOMS: atom_id res chain seq x y z
N ASN A 1 14.55 -27.26 21.17
CA ASN A 1 13.48 -26.53 20.45
C ASN A 1 13.03 -27.38 19.26
N SER A 2 11.99 -27.01 18.49
CA SER A 2 11.46 -27.86 17.40
C SER A 2 12.50 -28.21 16.33
N ALA A 3 13.49 -27.35 16.08
CA ALA A 3 14.59 -27.59 15.16
C ALA A 3 15.59 -28.62 15.71
N ASP A 4 15.86 -28.59 17.02
CA ASP A 4 16.71 -29.59 17.69
C ASP A 4 16.07 -30.99 17.61
N ASN A 5 14.76 -31.11 17.83
CA ASN A 5 14.04 -32.39 17.70
C ASN A 5 14.19 -33.03 16.31
N ALA A 6 14.20 -32.21 15.25
CA ALA A 6 14.29 -32.69 13.87
C ALA A 6 15.74 -33.00 13.45
N SER A 7 16.73 -32.33 14.03
CA SER A 7 18.14 -32.43 13.64
C SER A 7 18.97 -33.36 14.53
N LEU A 8 18.50 -33.66 15.74
CA LEU A 8 19.23 -34.47 16.73
C LEU A 8 18.59 -35.83 17.02
N GLN A 9 17.57 -36.25 16.27
CA GLN A 9 16.99 -37.58 16.43
C GLN A 9 18.02 -38.67 16.09
N TRP A 10 18.27 -39.58 17.03
CA TRP A 10 19.24 -40.66 16.81
C TRP A 10 18.58 -41.92 16.23
N LEU A 11 19.11 -42.37 15.09
CA LEU A 11 18.72 -43.60 14.39
C LEU A 11 17.19 -43.72 14.23
N GLU A 12 16.58 -44.79 14.75
CA GLU A 12 15.15 -45.07 14.58
C GLU A 12 14.26 -44.13 15.41
N ARG A 13 14.68 -43.72 16.62
CA ARG A 13 13.98 -42.77 17.50
C ARG A 13 14.76 -42.47 18.79
N SER A 14 14.76 -41.21 19.23
CA SER A 14 15.16 -40.77 20.58
C SER A 14 13.98 -40.08 21.29
N LEU A 15 13.93 -40.13 22.63
CA LEU A 15 12.75 -39.70 23.43
C LEU A 15 12.74 -38.21 23.81
N ASP A 16 13.84 -37.51 23.55
CA ASP A 16 14.03 -36.07 23.80
C ASP A 16 13.02 -35.20 23.02
N ASP A 17 12.40 -35.73 21.97
CA ASP A 17 11.35 -35.05 21.22
C ASP A 17 10.01 -34.94 21.97
N SER A 18 9.73 -35.87 22.90
CA SER A 18 8.41 -36.07 23.51
C SER A 18 7.88 -34.84 24.26
N SER A 19 8.64 -34.32 25.22
CA SER A 19 8.20 -33.16 26.02
C SER A 19 8.06 -31.92 25.18
N ASN A 20 8.98 -31.71 24.23
CA ASN A 20 8.97 -30.55 23.36
C ASN A 20 7.78 -30.58 22.39
N ARG A 21 7.46 -31.75 21.79
CA ARG A 21 6.29 -31.90 20.91
C ARG A 21 4.96 -31.69 21.63
N ARG A 22 4.88 -32.06 22.92
CA ARG A 22 3.68 -31.83 23.74
C ARG A 22 3.38 -30.34 23.99
N LEU A 23 4.38 -29.48 23.88
CA LEU A 23 4.21 -28.03 24.00
C LEU A 23 4.07 -27.38 22.61
N THR A 24 5.08 -27.56 21.77
CA THR A 24 5.20 -26.82 20.51
C THR A 24 4.11 -27.13 19.51
N ILE A 25 3.62 -28.37 19.44
CA ILE A 25 2.54 -28.72 18.50
C ILE A 25 1.23 -28.06 18.95
N PRO A 26 0.70 -28.30 20.17
CA PRO A 26 -0.53 -27.65 20.60
C PRO A 26 -0.45 -26.11 20.58
N GLU A 27 0.65 -25.53 21.06
CA GLU A 27 0.83 -24.08 21.07
C GLU A 27 0.84 -23.48 19.66
N ALA A 28 1.46 -24.14 18.68
CA ALA A 28 1.44 -23.67 17.31
C ALA A 28 0.02 -23.64 16.72
N PHE A 29 -0.80 -24.67 16.98
CA PHE A 29 -2.19 -24.70 16.53
C PHE A 29 -3.04 -23.64 17.22
N LEU A 30 -2.93 -23.49 18.55
CA LEU A 30 -3.68 -22.49 19.31
C LEU A 30 -3.30 -21.06 18.93
N ALA A 31 -2.00 -20.79 18.74
CA ALA A 31 -1.53 -19.50 18.30
C ALA A 31 -2.01 -19.17 16.88
N THR A 32 -1.94 -20.14 15.96
CA THR A 32 -2.40 -19.96 14.57
C THR A 32 -3.90 -19.67 14.54
N ASP A 33 -4.70 -20.44 15.27
CA ASP A 33 -6.14 -20.22 15.39
C ASP A 33 -6.45 -18.82 15.92
N SER A 34 -5.77 -18.40 16.99
CA SER A 34 -5.93 -17.07 17.58
C SER A 34 -5.56 -15.95 16.61
N ILE A 35 -4.47 -16.10 15.85
CA ILE A 35 -4.03 -15.13 14.83
C ILE A 35 -5.07 -15.02 13.71
N LEU A 36 -5.59 -16.14 13.22
CA LEU A 36 -6.57 -16.16 12.14
C LEU A 36 -7.90 -15.53 12.58
N ASN A 37 -8.36 -15.82 13.80
CA ASN A 37 -9.56 -15.21 14.37
C ASN A 37 -9.39 -13.68 14.53
N LEU A 38 -8.25 -13.23 15.04
CA LEU A 38 -7.96 -11.80 15.15
C LEU A 38 -7.92 -11.11 13.77
N LEU A 39 -7.25 -11.73 12.79
CA LEU A 39 -7.18 -11.22 11.42
C LEU A 39 -8.58 -11.09 10.81
N TYR A 40 -9.44 -12.09 11.01
CA TYR A 40 -10.82 -12.04 10.56
C TYR A 40 -11.56 -10.83 11.16
N SER A 41 -11.53 -10.66 12.49
CA SER A 41 -12.24 -9.56 13.14
C SER A 41 -11.74 -8.18 12.72
N ILE A 42 -10.42 -8.02 12.50
CA ILE A 42 -9.85 -6.76 12.00
C ILE A 42 -10.30 -6.48 10.57
N THR A 43 -10.28 -7.49 9.70
CA THR A 43 -10.63 -7.32 8.28
C THR A 43 -12.12 -7.10 8.06
N ASP A 44 -12.99 -7.76 8.83
CA ASP A 44 -14.45 -7.54 8.83
C ASP A 44 -14.83 -6.16 9.38
N GLY A 45 -14.16 -5.72 10.45
CA GLY A 45 -14.39 -4.42 11.09
C GLY A 45 -13.61 -3.25 10.50
N LEU A 46 -12.93 -3.41 9.36
CA LEU A 46 -12.00 -2.41 8.82
C LEU A 46 -12.73 -1.13 8.39
N LYS A 47 -12.44 0.00 9.07
CA LYS A 47 -12.99 1.31 8.73
C LYS A 47 -12.08 2.06 7.75
N ILE A 48 -12.64 2.45 6.61
CA ILE A 48 -11.96 3.27 5.59
C ILE A 48 -12.46 4.71 5.68
N TYR A 49 -11.54 5.67 5.62
CA TYR A 49 -11.84 7.11 5.70
C TYR A 49 -11.42 7.83 4.41
N PRO A 50 -12.26 7.83 3.35
CA PRO A 50 -11.88 8.34 2.03
C PRO A 50 -11.43 9.81 2.04
N LYS A 51 -12.03 10.65 2.88
CA LYS A 51 -11.69 12.09 2.94
C LYS A 51 -10.30 12.36 3.51
N LEU A 52 -9.84 11.55 4.47
CA LEU A 52 -8.48 11.65 4.98
C LEU A 52 -7.47 11.18 3.92
N MET A 53 -7.79 10.08 3.23
CA MET A 53 -6.96 9.58 2.12
C MET A 53 -6.84 10.61 0.99
N GLU A 54 -7.96 11.23 0.60
CA GLU A 54 -8.01 12.30 -0.39
C GLU A 54 -7.15 13.49 0.02
N THR A 55 -7.22 13.90 1.29
CA THR A 55 -6.42 15.02 1.83
C THR A 55 -4.92 14.74 1.72
N HIS A 56 -4.46 13.57 2.19
CA HIS A 56 -3.06 13.17 2.08
C HIS A 56 -2.62 13.03 0.62
N LEU A 57 -3.48 12.49 -0.24
CA LEU A 57 -3.20 12.33 -1.66
C LEU A 57 -3.00 13.69 -2.34
N LEU A 58 -3.90 14.64 -2.12
CA LEU A 58 -3.81 16.00 -2.67
C LEU A 58 -2.58 16.75 -2.16
N GLU A 59 -2.16 16.53 -0.91
CA GLU A 59 -0.93 17.11 -0.36
C GLU A 59 0.33 16.61 -1.10
N HIS A 60 0.34 15.35 -1.53
CA HIS A 60 1.47 14.72 -2.20
C HIS A 60 1.41 14.74 -3.73
N LEU A 61 0.22 14.94 -4.30
CA LEU A 61 -0.05 14.96 -5.73
C LEU A 61 0.94 15.81 -6.53
N PRO A 62 1.31 17.05 -6.11
CA PRO A 62 2.16 17.91 -6.92
C PRO A 62 3.61 17.40 -7.04
N TYR A 63 4.06 16.59 -6.06
CA TYR A 63 5.38 15.98 -6.08
C TYR A 63 5.44 14.81 -7.06
N ILE A 64 4.39 13.98 -7.08
CA ILE A 64 4.32 12.80 -7.95
C ILE A 64 3.94 13.15 -9.39
N SER A 65 3.30 14.30 -9.63
CA SER A 65 2.85 14.72 -10.95
C SER A 65 3.89 15.52 -11.76
N THR A 66 5.13 15.66 -11.27
CA THR A 66 6.19 16.45 -11.91
C THR A 66 6.48 16.01 -13.35
N GLU A 67 6.48 14.71 -13.63
CA GLU A 67 6.69 14.19 -14.99
C GLU A 67 5.52 14.52 -15.93
N ILE A 68 4.28 14.55 -15.42
CA ILE A 68 3.10 14.94 -16.21
C ILE A 68 3.19 16.42 -16.59
N LEU A 69 3.59 17.27 -15.64
CA LEU A 69 3.82 18.69 -15.88
C LEU A 69 4.96 18.92 -16.89
N LEU A 70 6.05 18.15 -16.77
CA LEU A 70 7.16 18.18 -17.71
C LEU A 70 6.74 17.78 -19.12
N ALA A 71 5.97 16.70 -19.25
CA ALA A 71 5.44 16.22 -20.53
C ALA A 71 4.50 17.26 -21.16
N ALA A 72 3.59 17.84 -20.38
CA ALA A 72 2.69 18.90 -20.84
C ALA A 72 3.46 20.13 -21.33
N ALA A 73 4.47 20.57 -20.59
CA ALA A 73 5.35 21.67 -20.99
C ALA A 73 6.11 21.37 -22.29
N ALA A 74 6.65 20.15 -22.43
CA ALA A 74 7.34 19.73 -23.64
C ALA A 74 6.40 19.68 -24.86
N LEU A 75 5.15 19.25 -24.68
CA LEU A 75 4.12 19.28 -25.73
C LEU A 75 3.78 20.70 -26.19
N GLN A 76 3.96 21.71 -25.34
CA GLN A 76 3.86 23.13 -25.71
C GLN A 76 5.16 23.70 -26.29
N GLY A 77 6.14 22.87 -26.59
CA GLY A 77 7.41 23.28 -27.20
C GLY A 77 8.43 23.85 -26.22
N LYS A 78 8.23 23.69 -24.91
CA LYS A 78 9.23 24.09 -23.91
C LYS A 78 10.42 23.14 -23.90
N ASP A 79 11.61 23.69 -23.64
CA ASP A 79 12.82 22.90 -23.48
C ASP A 79 12.69 21.97 -22.26
N ARG A 80 12.82 20.66 -22.49
CA ARG A 80 12.65 19.65 -21.45
C ARG A 80 13.67 19.81 -20.32
N GLN A 81 14.92 20.10 -20.64
CA GLN A 81 15.99 20.15 -19.64
C GLN A 81 15.83 21.37 -18.72
N LYS A 82 15.54 22.54 -19.29
CA LYS A 82 15.25 23.76 -18.54
C LYS A 82 14.00 23.61 -17.69
N THR A 83 12.95 23.01 -18.24
CA THR A 83 11.71 22.75 -17.52
C THR A 83 11.93 21.81 -16.34
N HIS A 84 12.65 20.70 -16.55
CA HIS A 84 12.97 19.75 -15.49
C HIS A 84 13.75 20.43 -14.35
N GLU A 85 14.78 21.23 -14.66
CA GLU A 85 15.54 21.94 -13.63
C GLU A 85 14.68 22.97 -12.87
N GLN A 86 13.80 23.69 -13.57
CA GLN A 86 12.88 24.63 -12.95
C GLN A 86 11.92 23.92 -11.97
N LEU A 87 11.30 22.80 -12.39
CA LEU A 87 10.44 22.00 -11.51
C LEU A 87 11.23 21.43 -10.33
N ARG A 88 12.46 20.99 -10.55
CA ARG A 88 13.36 20.48 -9.50
C ARG A 88 13.61 21.55 -8.44
N VAL A 89 14.03 22.75 -8.82
CA VAL A 89 14.31 23.84 -7.86
C VAL A 89 13.07 24.16 -7.01
N LEU A 90 11.92 24.36 -7.65
CA LEU A 90 10.66 24.70 -6.96
C LEU A 90 10.20 23.60 -5.99
N THR A 91 10.31 22.33 -6.39
CA THR A 91 9.96 21.19 -5.51
C THR A 91 10.92 21.07 -4.32
N PHE A 92 12.22 21.33 -4.52
CA PHE A 92 13.19 21.35 -3.42
C PHE A 92 12.95 22.51 -2.44
N GLU A 93 12.63 23.70 -2.95
CA GLU A 93 12.30 24.87 -2.13
C GLU A 93 11.04 24.63 -1.29
N ALA A 94 9.97 24.11 -1.90
CA ALA A 94 8.75 23.75 -1.18
C ALA A 94 9.00 22.68 -0.10
N THR A 95 9.82 21.67 -0.41
CA THR A 95 10.21 20.63 0.54
C THR A 95 11.01 21.21 1.71
N LYS A 96 11.97 22.10 1.42
CA LYS A 96 12.78 22.79 2.43
C LYS A 96 11.89 23.62 3.35
N GLN A 97 11.00 24.43 2.78
CA GLN A 97 10.07 25.26 3.54
C GLN A 97 9.13 24.42 4.41
N LYS A 98 8.61 23.30 3.90
CA LYS A 98 7.79 22.37 4.70
C LYS A 98 8.57 21.85 5.92
N LYS A 99 9.85 21.50 5.75
CA LYS A 99 10.71 21.02 6.84
C LYS A 99 11.03 22.12 7.87
N GLU A 100 11.28 23.35 7.41
CA GLU A 100 11.67 24.46 8.29
C GLU A 100 10.48 25.08 9.03
N THR A 101 9.30 25.14 8.40
CA THR A 101 8.14 25.89 8.92
C THR A 101 6.95 25.02 9.31
N GLY A 102 6.98 23.73 8.99
CA GLY A 102 5.85 22.81 9.16
C GLY A 102 4.69 23.03 8.19
N LYS A 103 4.75 24.05 7.31
CA LYS A 103 3.76 24.31 6.26
C LYS A 103 4.41 24.26 4.89
N ALA A 104 3.84 23.46 4.00
CA ALA A 104 4.20 23.51 2.59
C ALA A 104 3.50 24.70 1.91
N PRO A 105 4.17 25.40 0.99
CA PRO A 105 3.48 26.29 0.06
C PRO A 105 2.56 25.45 -0.87
N ASP A 106 1.61 26.11 -1.53
CA ASP A 106 0.81 25.47 -2.58
C ASP A 106 1.70 25.17 -3.79
N LEU A 107 2.32 23.99 -3.74
CA LEU A 107 3.29 23.56 -4.75
C LEU A 107 2.61 23.40 -6.11
N LEU A 108 1.38 22.90 -6.17
CA LEU A 108 0.71 22.70 -7.45
C LEU A 108 0.56 24.02 -8.20
N LYS A 109 0.00 25.01 -7.51
CA LYS A 109 -0.14 26.36 -8.05
C LYS A 109 1.21 26.95 -8.46
N THR A 110 2.22 26.82 -7.60
CA THR A 110 3.58 27.32 -7.87
C THR A 110 4.17 26.72 -9.15
N LEU A 111 4.03 25.40 -9.35
CA LEU A 111 4.54 24.73 -10.55
C LEU A 111 3.74 25.12 -11.80
N LEU A 112 2.41 25.24 -11.71
CA LEU A 112 1.57 25.64 -12.83
C LEU A 112 1.87 27.07 -13.29
N ASP A 113 2.00 28.01 -12.35
CA ASP A 113 2.34 29.41 -12.63
C ASP A 113 3.72 29.51 -13.29
N ALA A 114 4.71 28.78 -12.77
CA ALA A 114 6.06 28.70 -13.33
C ALA A 114 6.09 28.16 -14.77
N LEU A 115 5.14 27.29 -15.09
CA LEU A 115 4.95 26.72 -16.43
C LEU A 115 3.91 27.47 -17.27
N GLY A 116 3.29 28.55 -16.79
CA GLY A 116 2.26 29.28 -17.52
C GLY A 116 1.02 28.43 -17.85
N PHE A 117 0.73 27.38 -17.05
CA PHE A 117 -0.49 26.61 -17.16
C PHE A 117 -1.55 27.16 -16.21
N SER A 118 -2.83 27.10 -16.62
CA SER A 118 -3.93 27.25 -15.67
C SER A 118 -4.27 25.89 -15.05
N GLU A 119 -4.78 25.88 -13.82
CA GLU A 119 -5.26 24.65 -13.17
C GLU A 119 -6.28 23.89 -14.03
N LYS A 120 -7.17 24.62 -14.72
CA LYS A 120 -8.16 24.00 -15.61
C LYS A 120 -7.51 23.24 -16.77
N ALA A 121 -6.40 23.74 -17.30
CA ALA A 121 -5.74 23.16 -18.47
C ALA A 121 -5.19 21.75 -18.22
N LEU A 122 -4.83 21.43 -16.96
CA LEU A 122 -4.28 20.12 -16.56
C LEU A 122 -5.14 19.39 -15.53
N SER A 123 -6.35 19.90 -15.28
CA SER A 123 -7.25 19.37 -14.25
C SER A 123 -7.68 17.93 -14.51
N ASP A 124 -7.63 17.46 -15.76
CA ASP A 124 -8.02 16.10 -16.12
C ASP A 124 -6.83 15.12 -16.02
N GLU A 125 -5.63 15.56 -16.38
CA GLU A 125 -4.37 14.80 -16.29
C GLU A 125 -3.91 14.60 -14.85
N LEU A 126 -4.19 15.58 -13.99
CA LEU A 126 -3.83 15.57 -12.58
C LEU A 126 -4.86 14.84 -11.69
N LYS A 127 -5.91 14.25 -12.28
CA LYS A 127 -6.88 13.43 -11.54
C LYS A 127 -6.18 12.21 -10.93
N PRO A 128 -6.28 11.99 -9.60
CA PRO A 128 -5.58 10.89 -8.97
C PRO A 128 -5.93 9.52 -9.55
N GLU A 129 -7.15 9.34 -10.06
CA GLU A 129 -7.62 8.11 -10.69
C GLU A 129 -6.76 7.72 -11.91
N LYS A 130 -6.24 8.70 -12.65
CA LYS A 130 -5.36 8.47 -13.80
C LYS A 130 -3.93 8.08 -13.41
N LEU A 131 -3.55 8.31 -12.14
CA LEU A 131 -2.22 8.03 -11.61
C LEU A 131 -2.11 6.65 -10.96
N THR A 132 -3.18 5.85 -11.02
CA THR A 132 -3.23 4.52 -10.40
C THR A 132 -2.74 3.39 -11.32
N GLY A 133 -2.32 3.72 -12.55
CA GLY A 133 -1.85 2.74 -13.53
C GLY A 133 -2.91 1.67 -13.83
N ARG A 134 -2.59 0.40 -13.54
CA ARG A 134 -3.50 -0.75 -13.73
C ARG A 134 -4.04 -1.32 -12.42
N ALA A 135 -3.93 -0.59 -11.30
CA ALA A 135 -4.23 -1.12 -9.98
C ALA A 135 -5.63 -1.78 -9.90
N LYS A 136 -6.66 -1.09 -10.42
CA LYS A 136 -8.03 -1.63 -10.46
C LYS A 136 -8.12 -2.94 -11.24
N GLN A 137 -7.53 -2.99 -12.45
CA GLN A 137 -7.58 -4.17 -13.31
C GLN A 137 -6.78 -5.33 -12.70
N GLN A 138 -5.65 -5.04 -12.06
CA GLN A 138 -4.82 -6.04 -11.37
C GLN A 138 -5.58 -6.67 -10.21
N VAL A 139 -6.24 -5.87 -9.37
CA VAL A 139 -7.05 -6.36 -8.24
C VAL A 139 -8.20 -7.23 -8.75
N ILE A 140 -8.95 -6.78 -9.75
CA ILE A 140 -10.05 -7.56 -10.32
C ILE A 140 -9.55 -8.88 -10.91
N ALA A 141 -8.43 -8.86 -11.64
CA ALA A 141 -7.87 -10.06 -12.23
C ALA A 141 -7.40 -11.06 -11.16
N PHE A 142 -6.68 -10.58 -10.14
CA PHE A 142 -6.20 -11.42 -9.04
C PHE A 142 -7.36 -12.06 -8.27
N LEU A 143 -8.38 -11.28 -7.92
CA LEU A 143 -9.57 -11.81 -7.23
C LEU A 143 -10.25 -12.93 -8.03
N LYS A 144 -10.45 -12.72 -9.33
CA LYS A 144 -11.15 -13.69 -10.19
C LYS A 144 -10.34 -14.92 -10.56
N LEU A 145 -9.06 -14.73 -10.88
CA LEU A 145 -8.24 -15.79 -11.47
C LEU A 145 -7.53 -16.62 -10.41
N GLU A 146 -7.26 -16.06 -9.23
CA GLU A 146 -6.48 -16.73 -8.19
C GLU A 146 -7.28 -16.94 -6.90
N VAL A 147 -8.02 -15.94 -6.42
CA VAL A 147 -8.71 -16.03 -5.12
C VAL A 147 -10.01 -16.82 -5.21
N GLU A 148 -10.92 -16.45 -6.11
CA GLU A 148 -12.22 -17.10 -6.28
C GLU A 148 -12.10 -18.63 -6.47
N PRO A 149 -11.21 -19.17 -7.34
CA PRO A 149 -11.07 -20.62 -7.52
C PRO A 149 -10.55 -21.37 -6.28
N ILE A 150 -9.82 -20.69 -5.39
CA ILE A 150 -9.39 -21.27 -4.12
C ILE A 150 -10.57 -21.30 -3.16
N LEU A 151 -11.32 -20.20 -3.05
CA LEU A 151 -12.47 -20.12 -2.16
C LEU A 151 -13.57 -21.11 -2.55
N GLU A 152 -13.83 -21.30 -3.85
CA GLU A 152 -14.82 -22.26 -4.36
C GLU A 152 -14.60 -23.69 -3.86
N LYS A 153 -13.35 -24.12 -3.66
CA LYS A 153 -13.00 -25.45 -3.11
C LYS A 153 -13.37 -25.62 -1.65
N HIS A 154 -13.65 -24.52 -0.95
CA HIS A 154 -13.84 -24.46 0.49
C HIS A 154 -15.20 -23.86 0.90
N LEU A 155 -16.08 -23.55 -0.06
CA LEU A 155 -17.41 -22.93 0.19
C LEU A 155 -18.35 -23.80 1.03
N THR A 156 -18.12 -25.11 1.11
CA THR A 156 -18.95 -26.03 1.90
C THR A 156 -18.52 -26.14 3.36
N LEU A 157 -17.45 -25.46 3.77
CA LEU A 157 -17.04 -25.42 5.17
C LEU A 157 -18.01 -24.54 5.95
N GLU A 158 -18.54 -25.07 7.05
CA GLU A 158 -19.29 -24.26 8.01
C GLU A 158 -18.33 -23.26 8.64
N THR A 159 -18.48 -21.97 8.30
CA THR A 159 -17.69 -20.88 8.86
C THR A 159 -18.46 -20.20 9.99
N THR A 160 -18.01 -20.41 11.21
CA THR A 160 -18.45 -19.59 12.35
C THR A 160 -17.66 -18.29 12.37
N ILE A 161 -18.37 -17.17 12.32
CA ILE A 161 -17.76 -15.84 12.46
C ILE A 161 -17.29 -15.68 13.92
N PRO A 162 -15.98 -15.52 14.18
CA PRO A 162 -15.49 -15.33 15.54
C PRO A 162 -16.01 -14.00 16.09
N THR A 163 -16.70 -14.06 17.23
CA THR A 163 -17.09 -12.85 17.97
C THR A 163 -15.98 -12.52 18.94
N ILE A 164 -15.14 -11.55 18.61
CA ILE A 164 -14.12 -11.03 19.52
C ILE A 164 -14.68 -9.75 20.14
N GLU A 165 -15.06 -9.82 21.42
CA GLU A 165 -15.34 -8.62 22.21
C GLU A 165 -14.00 -7.96 22.56
N PHE A 166 -13.82 -6.70 22.15
CA PHE A 166 -12.66 -5.86 22.49
C PHE A 166 -12.99 -4.89 23.61
#